data_AF-A0A6J1W0X1-F1
#
_entry.id   AF-A0A6J1W0X1-F1
#
_cell.length_a   1.000
_cell.length_b   1.000
_cell.length_c   1.000
_cell.angle_alpha   90.00
_cell.angle_beta   90.00
_cell.angle_gamma   90.00
#
_symmetry.space_group_name_H-M   'P 1'
#
loop_
_entity.id
_entity.type
_entity.pdbx_description
1 polymer ?
#
loop_
_entity_poly.entity_id
_entity_poly.type
_entity_poly.pdbx_seq_one_letter_code
_entity_poly.pdbx_strand_id
1 'polypeptide(L)'
;NMIRYTGSPDSLRSRTPMITPDLESGVKMWHLVKNHEHGDQKEGDRGSKMVSEIYLTRLLATKGTLQKFVDDLFETIFSTAHRGSALPLAIKYMFDFLDEQADKHNIHDPHVRHTWKSN
;
A
#
# COMPACT_ATOMS: atom_id res chain seq x y z
N ASN A 1 -49.91 14.13 18.10
CA ASN A 1 -48.93 13.21 17.49
C ASN A 1 -49.64 12.08 16.76
N MET A 2 -49.73 12.18 15.43
CA MET A 2 -49.91 11.06 14.49
C MET A 2 -48.69 10.11 14.63
N ILE A 3 -48.70 8.79 14.34
CA ILE A 3 -49.03 8.08 13.11
C ILE A 3 -49.27 6.57 13.42
N ARG A 4 -50.10 5.92 12.59
CA ARG A 4 -50.43 4.48 12.53
C ARG A 4 -49.37 3.65 11.74
N TYR A 5 -49.30 2.36 12.08
CA TYR A 5 -48.76 1.17 11.37
C TYR A 5 -48.44 1.26 9.86
N THR A 6 -47.30 0.64 9.45
CA THR A 6 -47.10 -0.39 8.38
C THR A 6 -45.68 -0.99 8.53
N GLY A 7 -45.45 -2.32 8.59
CA GLY A 7 -45.03 -3.20 7.48
C GLY A 7 -43.52 -3.59 7.51
N SER A 8 -43.19 -4.88 7.69
CA SER A 8 -41.84 -5.53 7.57
C SER A 8 -41.31 -5.53 6.11
N PRO A 9 -40.10 -6.07 5.72
CA PRO A 9 -39.03 -6.82 6.45
C PRO A 9 -37.56 -6.44 6.06
N ASP A 10 -36.59 -7.16 6.65
CA ASP A 10 -35.22 -7.43 6.17
C ASP A 10 -34.27 -6.28 5.74
N SER A 11 -33.30 -5.97 6.60
CA SER A 11 -31.96 -5.54 6.15
C SER A 11 -30.92 -6.59 6.53
N LEU A 12 -31.04 -7.74 5.87
CA LEU A 12 -29.96 -8.70 5.69
C LEU A 12 -28.88 -8.05 4.82
N ARG A 13 -27.90 -7.36 5.41
CA ARG A 13 -26.56 -7.28 4.81
C ARG A 13 -25.50 -6.85 5.82
N SER A 14 -24.47 -7.70 5.91
CA SER A 14 -23.29 -7.59 6.77
C SER A 14 -23.42 -8.20 8.18
N ARG A 15 -23.96 -9.42 8.26
CA ARG A 15 -23.40 -10.39 9.21
C ARG A 15 -22.45 -11.27 8.42
N THR A 16 -21.17 -10.89 8.39
CA THR A 16 -20.12 -11.90 8.30
C THR A 16 -20.43 -12.94 9.38
N PRO A 17 -20.49 -14.25 9.06
CA PRO A 17 -20.64 -15.21 10.11
C PRO A 17 -19.36 -15.10 10.96
N MET A 18 -19.48 -14.70 12.23
CA MET A 18 -18.49 -15.07 13.23
C MET A 18 -18.56 -16.59 13.33
N ILE A 19 -17.81 -17.27 12.47
CA ILE A 19 -17.57 -18.70 12.60
C ILE A 19 -16.65 -18.81 13.81
N THR A 20 -17.24 -19.01 14.99
CA THR A 20 -16.56 -19.70 16.08
C THR A 20 -16.24 -21.09 15.54
N PRO A 21 -14.96 -21.46 15.37
CA PRO A 21 -14.63 -22.79 14.90
C PRO A 21 -15.05 -23.77 15.98
N ASP A 22 -16.00 -24.64 15.64
CA ASP A 22 -16.26 -25.86 16.38
C ASP A 22 -14.97 -26.70 16.36
N LEU A 23 -14.26 -26.67 17.50
CA LEU A 23 -12.96 -27.32 17.67
C LEU A 23 -13.10 -28.86 17.73
N GLU A 24 -14.32 -29.42 17.79
CA GLU A 24 -14.55 -30.86 17.95
C GLU A 24 -14.61 -31.66 16.64
N SER A 25 -14.77 -31.04 15.46
CA SER A 25 -15.09 -31.76 14.23
C SER A 25 -13.89 -32.26 13.39
N GLY A 26 -12.65 -31.90 13.73
CA GLY A 26 -11.46 -32.29 12.95
C GLY A 26 -11.41 -31.71 11.51
N VAL A 27 -12.28 -30.75 11.19
CA VAL A 27 -12.40 -30.15 9.86
C VAL A 27 -11.46 -28.95 9.70
N LYS A 28 -10.63 -28.97 8.64
CA LYS A 28 -9.73 -27.86 8.29
C LYS A 28 -10.43 -26.87 7.35
N MET A 29 -10.78 -25.68 7.85
CA MET A 29 -11.44 -24.62 7.07
C MET A 29 -10.43 -23.81 6.26
N TRP A 30 -10.81 -23.45 5.03
CA TRP A 30 -10.06 -22.55 4.14
C TRP A 30 -11.04 -21.59 3.45
N HIS A 31 -10.62 -20.35 3.18
CA HIS A 31 -11.48 -19.35 2.54
C HIS A 31 -11.31 -19.31 1.02
N LEU A 32 -10.13 -18.91 0.54
CA LEU A 32 -9.90 -18.68 -0.90
C LEU A 32 -8.90 -19.66 -1.51
N VAL A 33 -7.91 -20.09 -0.73
CA VAL A 33 -6.86 -21.00 -1.18
C VAL A 33 -6.59 -22.00 -0.05
N LYS A 34 -6.62 -23.30 -0.38
CA LYS A 34 -6.19 -24.37 0.53
C LYS A 34 -4.66 -24.47 0.46
N ASN A 35 -3.96 -24.59 1.59
CA ASN A 35 -2.51 -24.82 1.56
C ASN A 35 -2.22 -26.11 0.80
N HIS A 36 -1.32 -26.05 -0.18
CA HIS A 36 -0.81 -27.23 -0.86
C HIS A 36 0.13 -27.99 0.09
N GLU A 37 -0.40 -28.98 0.78
CA GLU A 37 0.42 -30.05 1.35
C GLU A 37 1.06 -30.78 0.17
N HIS A 38 2.40 -30.82 0.17
CA HIS A 38 3.25 -31.07 -0.99
C HIS A 38 3.10 -32.50 -1.55
N GLY A 39 2.11 -32.73 -2.43
CA GLY A 39 1.84 -34.05 -3.01
C GLY A 39 1.65 -34.10 -4.53
N ASP A 40 1.00 -33.10 -5.15
CA ASP A 40 0.62 -33.17 -6.57
C ASP A 40 1.18 -31.99 -7.37
N GLN A 41 2.48 -32.05 -7.68
CA GLN A 41 3.11 -31.17 -8.68
C GLN A 41 3.33 -31.94 -9.98
N LYS A 42 2.30 -32.12 -10.80
CA LYS A 42 2.47 -32.57 -12.19
C LYS A 42 1.79 -31.75 -13.28
N GLU A 43 0.99 -30.72 -12.95
CA GLU A 43 0.34 -29.83 -13.95
C GLU A 43 0.76 -28.34 -13.89
N GLY A 44 1.86 -28.02 -13.20
CA GLY A 44 2.18 -26.64 -12.77
C GLY A 44 2.61 -25.61 -13.83
N ASP A 45 3.12 -25.99 -15.01
CA ASP A 45 3.83 -25.02 -15.87
C ASP A 45 2.91 -24.12 -16.73
N ARG A 46 1.79 -24.65 -17.25
CA ARG A 46 0.83 -23.84 -18.03
C ARG A 46 -0.13 -23.04 -17.14
N GLY A 47 -0.51 -23.60 -15.99
CA GLY A 47 -1.34 -22.92 -15.00
C GLY A 47 -0.61 -21.74 -14.36
N SER A 48 0.68 -21.89 -14.02
CA SER A 48 1.47 -20.83 -13.40
C SER A 48 1.64 -19.62 -14.33
N LYS A 49 1.90 -19.83 -15.63
CA LYS A 49 2.04 -18.73 -16.62
C LYS A 49 0.76 -17.93 -16.83
N MET A 50 -0.38 -18.60 -17.02
CA MET A 50 -1.69 -17.91 -17.17
C MET A 50 -2.09 -17.16 -15.90
N VAL A 51 -1.81 -17.74 -14.74
CA VAL A 51 -2.05 -17.14 -13.44
C VAL A 51 -1.17 -15.88 -13.24
N SER A 52 0.10 -15.93 -13.62
CA SER A 52 1.02 -14.78 -13.62
C SER A 52 0.56 -13.64 -14.55
N GLU A 53 0.03 -13.94 -15.74
CA GLU A 53 -0.48 -12.93 -16.68
C GLU A 53 -1.76 -12.24 -16.17
N ILE A 54 -2.66 -13.00 -15.53
CA ILE A 54 -3.84 -12.46 -14.85
C ILE A 54 -3.42 -11.57 -13.68
N TYR A 55 -2.41 -11.97 -12.90
CA TYR A 55 -1.90 -11.16 -11.81
C TYR A 55 -1.22 -9.88 -12.31
N LEU A 56 -0.44 -9.93 -13.39
CA LEU A 56 0.21 -8.74 -13.94
C LEU A 56 -0.82 -7.68 -14.36
N THR A 57 -1.86 -8.08 -15.09
CA THR A 57 -2.92 -7.16 -15.51
C THR A 57 -3.65 -6.55 -14.32
N ARG A 58 -3.93 -7.34 -13.27
CA ARG A 58 -4.52 -6.85 -12.02
C ARG A 58 -3.61 -5.85 -11.30
N LEU A 59 -2.32 -6.15 -11.20
CA LEU A 59 -1.32 -5.25 -10.61
C LEU A 59 -1.23 -3.93 -11.38
N LEU A 60 -1.24 -3.98 -12.72
CA LEU A 60 -1.23 -2.80 -13.57
C LEU A 60 -2.52 -1.98 -13.42
N ALA A 61 -3.68 -2.63 -13.35
CA ALA A 61 -4.96 -1.96 -13.10
C ALA A 61 -4.94 -1.25 -11.74
N THR A 62 -4.45 -1.91 -10.68
CA THR A 62 -4.32 -1.30 -9.35
C THR A 62 -3.30 -0.16 -9.37
N LYS A 63 -2.14 -0.32 -10.02
CA LYS A 63 -1.14 0.75 -10.20
C LYS A 63 -1.76 1.96 -10.88
N GLY A 64 -2.44 1.77 -12.00
CA GLY A 64 -3.10 2.85 -12.73
C GLY A 64 -4.19 3.54 -11.91
N THR A 65 -4.98 2.77 -11.16
CA THR A 65 -6.03 3.31 -10.26
C THR A 65 -5.45 4.21 -9.17
N LEU A 66 -4.28 3.85 -8.62
CA LEU A 66 -3.64 4.60 -7.53
C LEU A 66 -2.71 5.71 -7.99
N GLN A 67 -2.36 5.77 -9.28
CA GLN A 67 -1.30 6.62 -9.81
C GLN A 67 -1.46 8.10 -9.41
N LYS A 68 -2.65 8.68 -9.60
CA LYS A 68 -2.89 10.09 -9.24
C LYS A 68 -2.66 10.37 -7.75
N PHE A 69 -3.11 9.49 -6.86
CA PHE A 69 -2.92 9.68 -5.42
C PHE A 69 -1.43 9.61 -5.03
N VAL A 70 -0.66 8.77 -5.72
CA VAL A 70 0.79 8.67 -5.53
C VAL A 70 1.49 9.93 -6.06
N ASP A 71 1.08 10.42 -7.23
CA ASP A 71 1.64 11.65 -7.83
C ASP A 71 1.34 12.87 -6.95
N ASP A 72 0.09 13.05 -6.51
CA ASP A 72 -0.34 14.14 -5.61
C ASP A 72 0.41 14.07 -4.26
N LEU A 73 0.70 12.87 -3.75
CA LEU A 73 1.49 12.67 -2.54
C LEU A 73 2.94 13.12 -2.74
N PHE A 74 3.58 12.69 -3.82
CA PHE A 74 4.96 13.08 -4.11
C PHE A 74 5.08 14.58 -4.36
N GLU A 75 4.11 15.17 -5.07
CA GLU A 75 4.04 16.62 -5.23
C GLU A 75 3.91 17.33 -3.89
N THR A 76 3.04 16.85 -3.00
CA THR A 76 2.85 17.44 -1.66
C THR A 76 4.12 17.37 -0.81
N ILE A 77 4.90 16.29 -0.90
CA ILE A 77 6.11 16.07 -0.12
C ILE A 77 7.30 16.86 -0.68
N PHE A 78 7.49 16.86 -2.00
CA PHE A 78 8.72 17.36 -2.63
C PHE A 78 8.57 18.71 -3.36
N SER A 79 7.36 19.19 -3.63
CA SER A 79 7.17 20.43 -4.39
C SER A 79 7.54 21.66 -3.59
N THR A 80 8.36 22.51 -4.20
CA THR A 80 8.70 23.86 -3.73
C THR A 80 7.87 24.95 -4.43
N ALA A 81 7.07 24.59 -5.43
CA ALA A 81 6.53 25.52 -6.43
C ALA A 81 5.24 26.26 -6.03
N HIS A 82 4.47 25.74 -5.07
CA HIS A 82 3.11 26.26 -4.78
C HIS A 82 2.99 27.03 -3.47
N ARG A 83 4.11 27.27 -2.76
CA ARG A 83 4.06 27.81 -1.38
C ARG A 83 4.61 29.22 -1.19
N GLY A 84 5.13 29.89 -2.23
CA GLY A 84 5.66 31.26 -2.14
C GLY A 84 6.72 31.48 -1.04
N SER A 85 7.16 30.42 -0.38
CA SER A 85 7.98 30.39 0.82
C SER A 85 8.86 29.16 0.74
N ALA A 86 10.08 29.32 1.24
CA ALA A 86 11.12 28.31 1.25
C ALA A 86 10.63 26.97 1.86
N LEU A 87 11.41 25.91 1.63
CA LEU A 87 11.28 24.62 2.33
C LEU A 87 10.92 24.82 3.82
N PRO A 88 10.15 23.91 4.44
CA PRO A 88 9.92 23.95 5.88
C PRO A 88 11.22 24.22 6.64
N LEU A 89 11.19 25.14 7.60
CA LEU A 89 12.41 25.68 8.22
C LEU A 89 13.36 24.59 8.74
N ALA A 90 12.80 23.52 9.31
CA ALA A 90 13.58 22.38 9.77
C ALA A 90 14.33 21.66 8.63
N ILE A 91 13.68 21.45 7.48
CA ILE A 91 14.31 20.81 6.31
C ILE A 91 15.40 21.72 5.76
N LYS A 92 15.12 23.02 5.60
CA LYS A 92 16.12 23.99 5.16
C LYS A 92 17.34 23.99 6.09
N TYR A 93 17.10 24.11 7.39
CA TYR A 93 18.16 24.11 8.39
C TYR A 93 19.00 22.83 8.36
N MET A 94 18.36 21.67 8.31
CA MET A 94 19.07 20.39 8.24
C MET A 94 19.91 20.28 6.96
N PHE A 95 19.38 20.71 5.81
CA PHE A 95 20.12 20.69 4.56
C PHE A 95 21.31 21.66 4.58
N ASP A 96 21.13 22.87 5.10
CA ASP A 96 22.19 23.87 5.28
C ASP A 96 23.27 23.33 6.24
N PHE A 97 22.87 22.71 7.36
CA PHE A 97 23.80 22.10 8.30
C PHE A 97 24.64 20.99 7.65
N LEU A 98 24.02 20.08 6.89
CA LEU A 98 24.73 19.01 6.19
C LEU A 98 25.72 19.57 5.16
N ASP A 99 25.33 20.64 4.47
CA ASP A 99 26.18 21.36 3.53
C ASP A 99 27.40 21.98 4.23
N GLU A 100 27.20 22.65 5.37
CA GLU A 100 28.30 23.18 6.18
C GLU A 100 29.24 22.08 6.71
N GLN A 101 28.71 20.92 7.10
CA GLN A 101 29.54 19.79 7.52
C GLN A 101 30.36 19.26 6.35
N ALA A 102 29.80 19.17 5.14
CA ALA A 102 30.55 18.77 3.96
C ALA A 102 31.71 19.74 3.69
N ASP A 103 31.47 21.06 3.75
CA ASP A 103 32.49 22.08 3.52
C ASP A 103 33.60 22.04 4.59
N LYS A 104 33.25 21.89 5.88
CA LYS A 104 34.23 21.76 6.99
C LYS A 104 35.15 20.55 6.81
N HIS A 105 34.67 19.50 6.15
CA HIS A 105 35.41 18.27 5.90
C HIS A 105 36.01 18.20 4.47
N ASN A 106 35.99 19.31 3.70
CA ASN A 106 36.45 19.39 2.31
C ASN A 106 35.79 18.36 1.37
N ILE A 107 34.51 18.04 1.63
CA ILE A 107 33.71 17.15 0.80
C ILE A 107 32.98 17.99 -0.24
N HIS A 108 33.62 18.15 -1.40
CA HIS A 108 33.04 18.89 -2.53
C HIS A 108 32.32 18.00 -3.54
N ASP A 109 32.32 16.67 -3.35
CA ASP A 109 31.56 15.75 -4.19
C ASP A 109 30.04 15.95 -3.97
N PRO A 110 29.30 16.41 -4.99
CA PRO A 110 27.86 16.60 -4.89
C PRO A 110 27.09 15.31 -4.63
N HIS A 111 27.62 14.15 -5.05
CA HIS A 111 26.95 12.87 -4.85
C HIS A 111 26.90 12.50 -3.35
N VAL A 112 28.00 12.69 -2.63
CA VAL A 112 28.05 12.44 -1.17
C VAL A 112 27.06 13.34 -0.44
N ARG A 113 27.01 14.63 -0.80
CA ARG A 113 26.08 15.60 -0.20
C ARG A 113 24.61 15.24 -0.49
N HIS A 114 24.31 14.77 -1.69
CA HIS A 114 22.99 14.25 -2.03
C HIS A 114 22.63 13.02 -1.18
N THR A 115 23.53 12.05 -1.08
CA THR A 115 23.33 10.83 -0.28
C THR A 115 23.02 11.14 1.18
N TRP A 116 23.67 12.14 1.77
CA TRP A 116 23.36 12.57 3.14
C TRP A 116 21.96 13.17 3.28
N LYS A 117 21.46 13.87 2.26
CA LYS A 117 20.11 14.48 2.29
C LYS A 117 19.00 13.47 1.99
N SER A 118 19.32 12.35 1.35
CA SER A 118 18.36 11.31 0.99
C SER A 118 18.26 10.14 1.98
N ASN A 119 19.25 9.98 2.87
CA ASN A 119 19.29 8.95 3.93
C ASN A 119 18.67 9.46 5.23
#